data_AF-A0A131XWM4-F1
#
_entry.id   AF-A0A131XWM4-F1
#
_cell.length_a   1.000
_cell.length_b   1.000
_cell.length_c   1.000
_cell.angle_alpha   90.00
_cell.angle_beta   90.00
_cell.angle_gamma   90.00
#
_symmetry.space_group_name_H-M   'P 1'
#
loop_
_entity.id
_entity.type
_entity.pdbx_description
1 polymer ?
#
loop_
_entity_poly.entity_id
_entity_poly.type
_entity_poly.pdbx_seq_one_letter_code
_entity_poly.pdbx_strand_id
1 'polypeptide(L)'
;FVGNEIALHSISNRNDPDFWRSLSPEQWGREVADQRKMLEAFGNITAGDVKGFRGPFLNTGGDKGFKALRSSNVEYDNSLVHLRRRGEDLPLYPYTLDHGFKMPCVVEPCPRDPYPGLWVFPINVYLKSEVVDGQDREVPCPIGAPCEPQPTTADDTFRYLRSHFDQHYNENRAPFQLSLSEELLKDPARQEGYMAFVEWLLQKEDVHLVTLSQALEFMRNPVPLSSYNQQQCERHDGRTPCLDQTSCSYPTTPLGNFRFMRICSDTCPPNFPWLNNPLGH
;
A
#
# COMPACT_ATOMS: atom_id res chain seq x y z
N PHE A 1 -12.31 1.00 15.89
CA PHE A 1 -11.45 0.59 14.77
C PHE A 1 -11.88 -0.78 14.29
N VAL A 2 -12.01 -0.96 12.99
CA VAL A 2 -12.61 -2.15 12.34
C VAL A 2 -11.54 -3.18 11.91
N GLY A 3 -10.40 -3.24 12.59
CA GLY A 3 -9.33 -4.24 12.33
C GLY A 3 -8.53 -4.04 11.03
N ASN A 4 -8.67 -2.87 10.38
CA ASN A 4 -7.87 -2.54 9.20
C ASN A 4 -6.44 -2.12 9.60
N GLU A 5 -5.48 -2.48 8.77
CA GLU A 5 -4.09 -2.05 8.90
C GLU A 5 -3.89 -0.59 8.45
N ILE A 6 -3.07 0.16 9.18
CA ILE A 6 -2.59 1.49 8.80
C ILE A 6 -1.08 1.41 8.53
N ALA A 7 -0.67 1.84 7.35
CA ALA A 7 0.71 1.82 6.89
C ALA A 7 1.20 3.22 6.48
N LEU A 8 2.51 3.34 6.25
CA LEU A 8 3.17 4.59 5.91
C LEU A 8 3.11 4.85 4.39
N HIS A 9 2.90 6.13 4.01
CA HIS A 9 2.89 6.61 2.63
C HIS A 9 3.56 7.99 2.45
N SER A 10 4.60 8.27 3.24
CA SER A 10 5.29 9.57 3.35
C SER A 10 4.42 10.70 3.93
N ILE A 11 5.08 11.75 4.43
CA ILE A 11 4.40 12.97 4.88
C ILE A 11 4.02 13.83 3.68
N SER A 12 4.97 14.05 2.76
CA SER A 12 4.81 15.10 1.75
C SER A 12 4.03 14.68 0.51
N ASN A 13 4.06 13.39 0.17
CA ASN A 13 3.46 12.80 -1.03
C ASN A 13 3.64 13.69 -2.29
N ARG A 14 4.82 14.30 -2.46
CA ARG A 14 5.11 15.21 -3.57
C ARG A 14 4.98 14.49 -4.91
N ASN A 15 4.21 15.07 -5.82
CA ASN A 15 4.11 14.62 -7.21
C ASN A 15 5.33 15.09 -8.02
N ASP A 16 6.50 14.59 -7.66
CA ASP A 16 7.80 14.93 -8.25
C ASP A 16 8.73 13.71 -8.13
N PRO A 17 8.86 12.89 -9.18
CA PRO A 17 9.73 11.72 -9.15
C PRO A 17 11.20 12.08 -8.86
N ASP A 18 11.68 13.21 -9.37
CA ASP A 18 13.08 13.62 -9.21
C ASP A 18 13.38 14.05 -7.77
N PHE A 19 12.40 14.65 -7.08
CA PHE A 19 12.46 14.85 -5.64
C PHE A 19 12.75 13.53 -4.92
N TRP A 20 11.94 12.48 -5.14
CA TRP A 20 12.10 11.18 -4.47
C TRP A 20 13.45 10.51 -4.77
N ARG A 21 13.95 10.65 -5.99
CA ARG A 21 15.27 10.14 -6.41
C ARG A 21 16.43 10.89 -5.76
N SER A 22 16.25 12.20 -5.54
CA SER A 22 17.28 13.09 -5.00
C SER A 22 17.52 12.90 -3.50
N LEU A 23 16.50 12.47 -2.75
CA LEU A 23 16.54 12.41 -1.29
C LEU A 23 17.72 11.59 -0.77
N SER A 24 18.38 12.08 0.28
CA SER A 24 19.32 11.31 1.10
C SER A 24 18.58 10.26 1.95
N PRO A 25 19.29 9.26 2.51
CA PRO A 25 18.69 8.33 3.47
C PRO A 25 18.02 9.03 4.66
N GLU A 26 18.59 10.13 5.15
CA GLU A 26 18.03 10.90 6.27
C GLU A 26 16.76 11.65 5.85
N GLN A 27 16.70 12.17 4.62
CA GLN A 27 15.51 12.81 4.07
C GLN A 27 14.38 11.80 3.87
N TRP A 28 14.68 10.61 3.34
CA TRP A 28 13.73 9.49 3.31
C TRP A 28 13.30 9.09 4.72
N GLY A 29 14.22 9.05 5.68
CA GLY A 29 13.93 8.76 7.07
C GLY A 29 12.91 9.73 7.68
N ARG A 30 12.99 11.03 7.35
CA ARG A 30 11.98 12.01 7.78
C ARG A 30 10.61 11.75 7.18
N GLU A 31 10.53 11.37 5.90
CA GLU A 31 9.25 11.03 5.27
C GLU A 31 8.59 9.80 5.90
N VAL A 32 9.38 8.82 6.33
CA VAL A 32 8.90 7.52 6.84
C VAL A 32 8.72 7.54 8.35
N ALA A 33 9.80 7.73 9.10
CA ALA A 33 9.81 7.62 10.56
C ALA A 33 8.97 8.71 11.22
N ASP A 34 9.00 9.93 10.70
CA ASP A 34 8.24 11.02 11.29
C ASP A 34 6.74 10.90 10.98
N GLN A 35 6.34 10.30 9.86
CA GLN A 35 4.93 9.98 9.63
C GLN A 35 4.41 8.97 10.67
N ARG A 36 5.23 7.99 11.08
CA ARG A 36 4.82 7.08 12.17
C ARG A 36 4.59 7.84 13.48
N LYS A 37 5.46 8.80 13.81
CA LYS A 37 5.28 9.66 14.99
C LYS A 37 3.99 10.49 14.89
N MET A 38 3.65 10.97 13.70
CA MET A 38 2.39 11.69 13.46
C MET A 38 1.18 10.79 13.68
N LEU A 39 1.21 9.54 13.19
CA LEU A 39 0.13 8.57 13.40
C LEU A 39 -0.04 8.24 14.89
N GLU A 40 1.06 8.10 15.62
CA GLU A 40 1.04 7.88 17.07
C GLU A 40 0.45 9.08 17.81
N ALA A 41 0.98 10.28 17.59
CA ALA A 41 0.58 11.48 18.31
C ALA A 41 -0.85 11.95 17.97
N PHE A 42 -1.25 11.87 16.71
CA PHE A 42 -2.50 12.47 16.22
C PHE A 42 -3.57 11.45 15.87
N GLY A 43 -3.20 10.22 15.51
CA GLY A 43 -4.13 9.13 15.23
C GLY A 43 -4.42 8.26 16.46
N ASN A 44 -3.67 8.43 17.56
CA ASN A 44 -3.68 7.51 18.70
C ASN A 44 -3.46 6.06 18.22
N ILE A 45 -2.46 5.83 17.36
CA ILE A 45 -2.11 4.52 16.80
C ILE A 45 -0.80 4.07 17.43
N THR A 46 -0.74 2.87 18.00
CA THR A 46 0.51 2.33 18.54
C THR A 46 1.58 2.28 17.43
N ALA A 47 2.74 2.88 17.67
CA ALA A 47 3.80 2.91 16.67
C ALA A 47 4.22 1.51 16.17
N GLY A 48 4.21 0.50 17.06
CA GLY A 48 4.51 -0.89 16.73
C GLY A 48 3.51 -1.58 15.79
N ASP A 49 2.29 -1.05 15.68
CA ASP A 49 1.26 -1.59 14.78
C ASP A 49 1.40 -1.05 13.35
N VAL A 50 2.21 0.01 13.15
CA VAL A 50 2.48 0.62 11.84
C VAL A 50 3.71 -0.03 11.19
N LYS A 51 3.46 -1.16 10.55
CA LYS A 51 4.50 -2.10 10.05
C LYS A 51 4.91 -1.88 8.59
N GLY A 52 3.97 -1.45 7.76
CA GLY A 52 4.16 -1.34 6.31
C GLY A 52 4.59 0.03 5.80
N PHE A 53 5.20 0.04 4.61
CA PHE A 53 5.44 1.25 3.84
C PHE A 53 5.09 1.04 2.36
N ARG A 54 4.52 2.08 1.74
CA ARG A 54 4.40 2.21 0.28
C ARG A 54 4.96 3.56 -0.15
N GLY A 55 5.83 3.55 -1.15
CA GLY A 55 6.44 4.72 -1.76
C GLY A 55 5.42 5.55 -2.55
N PRO A 56 5.42 6.89 -2.40
CA PRO A 56 4.67 7.79 -3.26
C PRO A 56 4.95 7.55 -4.73
N PHE A 57 3.89 7.36 -5.52
CA PHE A 57 3.98 7.05 -6.95
C PHE A 57 4.90 5.86 -7.26
N LEU A 58 5.00 4.91 -6.30
CA LEU A 58 5.85 3.71 -6.37
C LEU A 58 7.35 4.00 -6.40
N ASN A 59 7.77 5.23 -6.06
CA ASN A 59 9.19 5.55 -5.92
C ASN A 59 9.76 4.88 -4.67
N THR A 60 10.88 4.17 -4.85
CA THR A 60 11.50 3.44 -3.74
C THR A 60 12.75 4.12 -3.18
N GLY A 61 13.31 5.10 -3.90
CA GLY A 61 14.55 5.77 -3.52
C GLY A 61 15.79 4.87 -3.59
N GLY A 62 15.68 3.67 -4.18
CA GLY A 62 16.75 2.69 -4.26
C GLY A 62 17.36 2.40 -2.90
N ASP A 63 18.69 2.27 -2.85
CA ASP A 63 19.35 1.96 -1.57
C ASP A 63 19.14 3.04 -0.51
N LYS A 64 18.92 4.30 -0.90
CA LYS A 64 18.72 5.40 0.05
C LYS A 64 17.39 5.26 0.77
N GLY A 65 16.32 4.98 0.03
CA GLY A 65 15.00 4.72 0.61
C GLY A 65 14.99 3.45 1.44
N PHE A 66 15.52 2.34 0.92
CA PHE A 66 15.57 1.08 1.67
C PHE A 66 16.45 1.13 2.93
N LYS A 67 17.52 1.94 2.94
CA LYS A 67 18.29 2.25 4.18
C LYS A 67 17.41 2.95 5.21
N ALA A 68 16.58 3.89 4.78
CA ALA A 68 15.63 4.59 5.65
C ALA A 68 14.54 3.65 6.18
N LEU A 69 13.94 2.79 5.34
CA LEU A 69 12.95 1.80 5.76
C LEU A 69 13.50 0.87 6.85
N ARG A 70 14.70 0.34 6.63
CA ARG A 70 15.39 -0.51 7.61
C ARG A 70 15.68 0.24 8.92
N SER A 71 16.21 1.46 8.82
CA SER A 71 16.52 2.29 10.01
C SER A 71 15.27 2.72 10.77
N SER A 72 14.12 2.71 10.09
CA SER A 72 12.80 3.03 10.64
C SER A 72 12.03 1.79 11.05
N ASN A 73 12.65 0.60 11.18
CA ASN A 73 11.95 -0.64 11.57
C ASN A 73 10.66 -0.91 10.78
N VAL A 74 10.66 -0.62 9.48
CA VAL A 74 9.57 -1.04 8.58
C VAL A 74 9.72 -2.55 8.35
N GLU A 75 8.63 -3.31 8.48
CA GLU A 75 8.66 -4.77 8.30
C GLU A 75 8.55 -5.17 6.84
N TYR A 76 7.77 -4.43 6.05
CA TYR A 76 7.59 -4.71 4.63
C TYR A 76 7.46 -3.45 3.76
N ASP A 77 8.06 -3.50 2.57
CA ASP A 77 7.80 -2.57 1.46
C ASP A 77 6.71 -3.11 0.54
N ASN A 78 5.91 -2.21 -0.01
CA ASN A 78 4.94 -2.53 -1.05
C ASN A 78 4.96 -1.49 -2.16
N SER A 79 6.15 -1.28 -2.74
CA SER A 79 6.42 -0.28 -3.77
C SER A 79 7.09 -0.89 -5.01
N LEU A 80 7.82 -2.00 -4.85
CA LEU A 80 8.50 -2.67 -5.95
C LEU A 80 7.51 -3.33 -6.91
N VAL A 81 7.44 -2.79 -8.13
CA VAL A 81 6.60 -3.28 -9.22
C VAL A 81 7.24 -4.47 -9.91
N HIS A 82 6.43 -5.50 -10.15
CA HIS A 82 6.84 -6.67 -10.90
C HIS A 82 5.96 -6.83 -12.15
N LEU A 83 6.61 -6.75 -13.31
CA LEU A 83 5.97 -7.01 -14.60
C LEU A 83 5.66 -8.50 -14.72
N ARG A 84 4.52 -8.81 -15.34
CA ARG A 84 4.08 -10.17 -15.65
C ARG A 84 3.25 -10.14 -16.92
N ARG A 85 3.21 -11.26 -17.62
CA ARG A 85 2.36 -11.50 -18.80
C ARG A 85 1.53 -12.75 -18.58
N ARG A 86 0.25 -12.69 -18.95
CA ARG A 86 -0.67 -13.81 -18.77
C ARG A 86 -0.17 -15.05 -19.51
N GLY A 87 -0.13 -16.18 -18.82
CA GLY A 87 0.30 -17.47 -19.39
C GLY A 87 1.81 -17.63 -19.57
N GLU A 88 2.61 -16.59 -19.30
CA GLU A 88 4.08 -16.67 -19.35
C GLU A 88 4.70 -16.52 -17.96
N ASP A 89 4.24 -15.53 -17.19
CA ASP A 89 4.84 -15.16 -15.91
C ASP A 89 3.87 -15.43 -14.75
N LEU A 90 4.29 -16.23 -13.78
CA LEU A 90 3.53 -16.46 -12.55
C LEU A 90 3.55 -15.21 -11.66
N PRO A 91 2.45 -14.87 -10.96
CA PRO A 91 2.50 -13.80 -9.97
C PRO A 91 3.46 -14.16 -8.83
N LEU A 92 4.21 -13.19 -8.34
CA LEU A 92 5.20 -13.42 -7.29
C LEU A 92 4.55 -13.44 -5.90
N TYR A 93 5.01 -14.40 -5.10
CA TYR A 93 4.84 -14.36 -3.66
C TYR A 93 5.69 -13.23 -3.04
N PRO A 94 5.26 -12.65 -1.91
CA PRO A 94 6.13 -11.91 -1.00
C PRO A 94 7.47 -12.61 -0.75
N TYR A 95 8.55 -11.83 -0.70
CA TYR A 95 9.91 -12.32 -0.50
C TYR A 95 10.71 -11.35 0.37
N THR A 96 11.81 -11.82 0.95
CA THR A 96 12.76 -10.97 1.68
C THR A 96 13.87 -10.45 0.77
N LEU A 97 14.47 -9.34 1.16
CA LEU A 97 15.66 -8.78 0.50
C LEU A 97 16.98 -9.30 1.10
N ASP A 98 16.96 -10.47 1.75
CA ASP A 98 18.16 -11.12 2.34
C ASP A 98 19.29 -11.28 1.32
N HIS A 99 18.93 -11.60 0.06
CA HIS A 99 19.87 -11.79 -1.04
C HIS A 99 19.89 -10.63 -2.05
N GLY A 100 19.28 -9.50 -1.69
CA GLY A 100 19.10 -8.34 -2.55
C GLY A 100 18.02 -8.51 -3.62
N PHE A 101 17.65 -7.40 -4.26
CA PHE A 101 16.61 -7.38 -5.31
C PHE A 101 17.15 -7.95 -6.62
N LYS A 102 16.40 -8.89 -7.23
CA LYS A 102 16.80 -9.63 -8.44
C LYS A 102 15.90 -9.42 -9.65
N MET A 103 14.77 -8.72 -9.47
CA MET A 103 13.82 -8.51 -10.55
C MET A 103 14.23 -7.30 -11.40
N PRO A 104 13.76 -7.22 -12.66
CA PRO A 104 13.90 -6.00 -13.45
C PRO A 104 13.34 -4.79 -12.68
N CYS A 105 14.10 -3.70 -12.66
CA CYS A 105 13.65 -2.47 -12.02
C CYS A 105 12.68 -1.72 -12.93
N VAL A 106 11.43 -1.61 -12.50
CA VAL A 106 10.37 -0.93 -13.27
C VAL A 106 10.34 0.57 -12.95
N VAL A 107 10.42 0.94 -11.67
CA VAL A 107 10.42 2.33 -11.21
C VAL A 107 11.78 2.64 -10.59
N GLU A 108 12.66 3.26 -11.38
CA GLU A 108 14.01 3.57 -10.93
C GLU A 108 14.08 4.74 -9.94
N PRO A 109 14.98 4.68 -8.94
CA PRO A 109 15.92 3.58 -8.66
C PRO A 109 15.31 2.47 -7.78
N CYS A 110 15.74 1.22 -7.99
CA CYS A 110 15.48 0.06 -7.11
C CYS A 110 16.69 -0.22 -6.20
N PRO A 111 16.52 -0.93 -5.06
CA PRO A 111 17.63 -1.29 -4.19
C PRO A 111 18.60 -2.24 -4.89
N ARG A 112 19.89 -2.10 -4.61
CA ARG A 112 20.98 -2.93 -5.12
C ARG A 112 21.66 -3.71 -3.98
N ASP A 113 21.73 -3.11 -2.79
CA ASP A 113 22.24 -3.74 -1.59
C ASP A 113 21.24 -4.79 -1.05
N PRO A 114 21.69 -5.81 -0.30
CA PRO A 114 20.81 -6.67 0.47
C PRO A 114 20.27 -5.95 1.72
N TYR A 115 19.01 -6.23 2.05
CA TYR A 115 18.33 -5.72 3.24
C TYR A 115 17.73 -6.89 4.04
N PRO A 116 18.56 -7.60 4.83
CA PRO A 116 18.09 -8.80 5.49
C PRO A 116 16.92 -8.55 6.45
N GLY A 117 15.95 -9.46 6.42
CA GLY A 117 14.71 -9.42 7.21
C GLY A 117 13.63 -8.47 6.69
N LEU A 118 13.95 -7.56 5.76
CA LEU A 118 12.96 -6.67 5.16
C LEU A 118 12.17 -7.41 4.08
N TRP A 119 10.85 -7.47 4.25
CA TRP A 119 9.96 -8.10 3.29
C TRP A 119 9.57 -7.15 2.17
N VAL A 120 9.26 -7.72 1.01
CA VAL A 120 8.65 -7.05 -0.12
C VAL A 120 7.37 -7.78 -0.44
N PHE A 121 6.26 -7.05 -0.41
CA PHE A 121 5.03 -7.45 -1.09
C PHE A 121 5.10 -6.91 -2.52
N PRO A 122 5.44 -7.75 -3.52
CA PRO A 122 5.60 -7.26 -4.88
C PRO A 122 4.26 -6.78 -5.43
N ILE A 123 4.28 -5.63 -6.10
CA ILE A 123 3.15 -5.14 -6.87
C ILE A 123 3.13 -5.93 -8.18
N ASN A 124 2.43 -7.06 -8.17
CA ASN A 124 2.10 -7.82 -9.38
C ASN A 124 1.17 -6.97 -10.24
N VAL A 125 1.67 -6.46 -11.37
CA VAL A 125 0.91 -5.55 -12.24
C VAL A 125 -0.41 -6.16 -12.72
N TYR A 126 -1.39 -5.28 -12.90
CA TYR A 126 -2.59 -5.62 -13.66
C TYR A 126 -2.25 -5.57 -15.15
N LEU A 127 -3.10 -6.19 -15.95
CA LEU A 127 -3.02 -6.25 -17.39
C LEU A 127 -4.22 -5.52 -17.96
N LYS A 128 -3.96 -4.61 -18.90
CA LYS A 128 -5.02 -3.98 -19.69
C LYS A 128 -4.96 -4.48 -21.13
N SER A 129 -6.10 -4.54 -21.78
CA SER A 129 -6.18 -4.81 -23.21
C SER A 129 -5.83 -3.54 -24.00
N GLU A 130 -4.94 -3.67 -24.97
CA GLU A 130 -4.49 -2.59 -25.84
C GLU A 130 -4.26 -3.12 -27.25
N VAL A 131 -4.64 -2.35 -28.27
CA VAL A 131 -4.37 -2.71 -29.67
C VAL A 131 -2.95 -2.30 -30.02
N VAL A 132 -2.06 -3.28 -30.17
CA VAL A 132 -0.67 -3.08 -30.59
C VAL A 132 -0.47 -3.70 -31.96
N ASP A 133 -0.05 -2.90 -32.93
CA ASP A 133 0.13 -3.32 -34.34
C ASP A 133 -1.15 -3.95 -34.97
N GLY A 134 -2.32 -3.44 -34.61
CA GLY A 134 -3.62 -3.95 -35.11
C GLY A 134 -4.06 -5.28 -34.48
N GLN A 135 -3.40 -5.73 -33.42
CA GLN A 135 -3.76 -6.93 -32.66
C GLN A 135 -4.07 -6.56 -31.21
N ASP A 136 -5.12 -7.15 -30.65
CA ASP A 136 -5.37 -7.06 -29.21
C ASP A 136 -4.24 -7.75 -28.44
N ARG A 137 -3.57 -7.02 -27.57
CA ARG A 137 -2.55 -7.52 -26.66
C ARG A 137 -2.85 -7.08 -25.24
N GLU A 138 -2.52 -7.92 -24.28
CA GLU A 138 -2.50 -7.51 -22.89
C GLU A 138 -1.15 -6.87 -22.56
N VAL A 139 -1.19 -5.68 -21.98
CA VAL A 139 0.02 -4.96 -21.57
C VAL A 139 0.05 -4.73 -20.05
N PRO A 140 1.22 -4.90 -19.41
CA PRO A 140 1.46 -4.54 -18.02
C PRO A 140 1.04 -3.12 -17.67
N CYS A 141 0.48 -2.96 -16.48
CA CYS A 141 -0.02 -1.70 -16.01
C CYS A 141 0.17 -1.54 -14.50
N PRO A 142 0.85 -0.46 -14.04
CA PRO A 142 0.98 -0.21 -12.61
C PRO A 142 -0.41 0.05 -12.01
N ILE A 143 -0.75 -0.77 -11.02
CA ILE A 143 -2.11 -1.05 -10.54
C ILE A 143 -2.95 0.21 -10.27
N GLY A 144 -4.25 0.16 -10.58
CA GLY A 144 -5.25 1.13 -10.12
C GLY A 144 -5.56 2.24 -11.13
N ALA A 145 -5.76 3.46 -10.62
CA ALA A 145 -6.21 4.64 -11.38
C ALA A 145 -5.37 5.03 -12.63
N PRO A 146 -4.06 4.76 -12.73
CA PRO A 146 -3.30 5.06 -13.96
C PRO A 146 -3.60 4.09 -15.12
N CYS A 147 -4.36 3.02 -14.86
CA CYS A 147 -4.59 1.96 -15.82
C CYS A 147 -5.73 2.23 -16.80
N GLU A 148 -5.46 3.09 -17.78
CA GLU A 148 -6.45 3.48 -18.79
C GLU A 148 -6.49 2.54 -20.00
N PRO A 149 -7.69 2.24 -20.56
CA PRO A 149 -8.98 2.77 -20.13
C PRO A 149 -9.53 2.07 -18.87
N GLN A 150 -10.03 2.86 -17.93
CA GLN A 150 -10.72 2.32 -16.75
C GLN A 150 -12.06 1.67 -17.15
N PRO A 151 -12.51 0.64 -16.41
CA PRO A 151 -13.85 0.09 -16.61
C PRO A 151 -14.91 1.16 -16.31
N THR A 152 -15.95 1.22 -17.15
CA THR A 152 -16.97 2.27 -17.09
C THR A 152 -18.32 1.79 -16.55
N THR A 153 -18.51 0.47 -16.45
CA THR A 153 -19.73 -0.14 -15.89
C THR A 153 -19.41 -1.00 -14.68
N ALA A 154 -20.43 -1.32 -13.88
CA ALA A 154 -20.31 -2.22 -12.74
C ALA A 154 -19.87 -3.63 -13.14
N ASP A 155 -20.46 -4.16 -14.21
CA ASP A 155 -20.12 -5.48 -14.75
C ASP A 155 -18.70 -5.52 -15.33
N ASP A 156 -18.27 -4.47 -16.04
CA ASP A 156 -16.88 -4.37 -16.53
C ASP A 156 -15.90 -4.30 -15.36
N THR A 157 -16.22 -3.53 -14.31
CA THR A 157 -15.36 -3.44 -13.12
C THR A 157 -15.26 -4.78 -12.39
N PHE A 158 -16.38 -5.47 -12.20
CA PHE A 158 -16.42 -6.82 -11.64
C PHE A 158 -15.56 -7.80 -12.45
N ARG A 159 -15.78 -7.86 -13.77
CA ARG A 159 -15.04 -8.75 -14.68
C ARG A 159 -13.55 -8.42 -14.70
N TYR A 160 -13.21 -7.13 -14.71
CA TYR A 160 -11.83 -6.67 -14.68
C TYR A 160 -11.12 -7.18 -13.42
N LEU A 161 -11.66 -6.92 -12.23
CA LEU A 161 -11.07 -7.38 -10.96
C LEU A 161 -11.01 -8.91 -10.88
N ARG A 162 -12.09 -9.60 -11.26
CA ARG A 162 -12.14 -11.06 -11.29
C ARG A 162 -11.09 -11.66 -12.23
N SER A 163 -10.91 -11.11 -13.43
CA SER A 163 -9.94 -11.63 -14.40
C SER A 163 -8.49 -11.55 -13.90
N HIS A 164 -8.19 -10.63 -12.99
CA HIS A 164 -6.88 -10.51 -12.34
C HIS A 164 -6.75 -11.48 -11.18
N PHE A 165 -7.78 -11.56 -10.33
CA PHE A 165 -7.85 -12.55 -9.27
C PHE A 165 -7.68 -13.98 -9.82
N ASP A 166 -8.35 -14.33 -10.91
CA ASP A 166 -8.31 -15.66 -11.51
C ASP A 166 -6.90 -16.05 -11.98
N GLN A 167 -6.03 -15.08 -12.33
CA GLN A 167 -4.62 -15.37 -12.68
C GLN A 167 -3.73 -15.66 -11.47
N HIS A 168 -4.17 -15.29 -10.27
CA HIS A 168 -3.51 -15.71 -9.03
C HIS A 168 -4.12 -17.03 -8.57
N TYR A 169 -5.45 -17.11 -8.55
CA TYR A 169 -6.20 -18.23 -7.99
C TYR A 169 -6.03 -19.55 -8.75
N ASN A 170 -5.97 -19.51 -10.10
CA ASN A 170 -5.86 -20.71 -10.93
C ASN A 170 -4.41 -21.11 -11.24
N GLU A 171 -3.43 -20.29 -10.86
CA GLU A 171 -2.01 -20.54 -11.10
C GLU A 171 -1.34 -20.97 -9.79
N ASN A 172 -0.45 -20.14 -9.24
CA ASN A 172 0.35 -20.47 -8.07
C ASN A 172 -0.21 -19.96 -6.74
N ARG A 173 -1.37 -19.29 -6.72
CA ARG A 173 -2.03 -18.75 -5.52
C ARG A 173 -1.22 -17.69 -4.77
N ALA A 174 -0.26 -17.02 -5.42
CA ALA A 174 0.41 -15.85 -4.86
C ALA A 174 -0.62 -14.80 -4.41
N PRO A 175 -0.41 -14.06 -3.30
CA PRO A 175 -1.39 -13.09 -2.79
C PRO A 175 -1.85 -12.11 -3.87
N PHE A 176 -3.15 -12.05 -4.10
CA PHE A 176 -3.75 -11.07 -4.99
C PHE A 176 -3.94 -9.75 -4.25
N GLN A 177 -3.21 -8.72 -4.66
CA GLN A 177 -3.30 -7.41 -4.02
C GLN A 177 -4.27 -6.50 -4.77
N LEU A 178 -5.35 -6.12 -4.08
CA LEU A 178 -6.25 -5.03 -4.51
C LEU A 178 -5.63 -3.67 -4.18
N SER A 179 -4.91 -3.07 -5.14
CA SER A 179 -4.44 -1.68 -5.01
C SER A 179 -5.41 -0.72 -5.68
N LEU A 180 -6.36 -0.20 -4.91
CA LEU A 180 -7.39 0.74 -5.38
C LEU A 180 -7.18 2.11 -4.73
N SER A 181 -7.46 3.18 -5.48
CA SER A 181 -7.60 4.52 -4.90
C SER A 181 -9.06 4.78 -4.56
N GLU A 182 -9.30 5.57 -3.51
CA GLU A 182 -10.66 6.04 -3.19
C GLU A 182 -11.27 6.84 -4.36
N GLU A 183 -10.45 7.62 -5.08
CA GLU A 183 -10.87 8.36 -6.27
C GLU A 183 -11.51 7.47 -7.35
N LEU A 184 -10.98 6.25 -7.56
CA LEU A 184 -11.55 5.30 -8.52
C LEU A 184 -12.97 4.89 -8.10
N LEU A 185 -13.19 4.70 -6.81
CA LEU A 185 -14.45 4.22 -6.24
C LEU A 185 -15.47 5.35 -5.97
N LYS A 186 -15.14 6.61 -6.27
CA LYS A 186 -16.13 7.71 -6.27
C LYS A 186 -17.16 7.57 -7.39
N ASP A 187 -16.81 6.89 -8.47
CA ASP A 187 -17.77 6.56 -9.52
C ASP A 187 -18.71 5.45 -9.03
N PRO A 188 -20.05 5.68 -9.03
CA PRO A 188 -21.00 4.72 -8.48
C PRO A 188 -20.98 3.35 -9.17
N ALA A 189 -20.77 3.30 -10.49
CA ALA A 189 -20.74 2.04 -11.23
C ALA A 189 -19.49 1.24 -10.87
N ARG A 190 -18.32 1.89 -10.77
CA ARG A 190 -17.10 1.23 -10.31
C ARG A 190 -17.21 0.76 -8.85
N GLN A 191 -17.85 1.55 -7.98
CA GLN A 191 -18.13 1.13 -6.60
C GLN A 191 -19.03 -0.10 -6.55
N GLU A 192 -20.12 -0.12 -7.31
CA GLU A 192 -21.04 -1.27 -7.40
C GLU A 192 -20.32 -2.53 -7.89
N GLY A 193 -19.53 -2.43 -8.96
CA GLY A 193 -18.75 -3.56 -9.48
C GLY A 193 -17.68 -4.06 -8.52
N TYR A 194 -17.02 -3.17 -7.78
CA TYR A 194 -16.10 -3.52 -6.71
C TYR A 194 -16.80 -4.29 -5.57
N MET A 195 -17.97 -3.82 -5.13
CA MET A 195 -18.74 -4.51 -4.08
C MET A 195 -19.20 -5.89 -4.53
N ALA A 196 -19.71 -6.02 -5.76
CA ALA A 196 -20.05 -7.32 -6.34
C ALA A 196 -18.85 -8.27 -6.39
N PHE A 197 -17.65 -7.75 -6.66
CA PHE A 197 -16.42 -8.54 -6.65
C PHE A 197 -16.05 -9.03 -5.24
N VAL A 198 -16.16 -8.16 -4.23
CA VAL A 198 -15.94 -8.54 -2.82
C VAL A 198 -16.95 -9.59 -2.38
N GLU A 199 -18.24 -9.42 -2.68
CA GLU A 199 -19.28 -10.40 -2.36
C GLU A 199 -19.02 -11.75 -3.02
N TRP A 200 -18.56 -11.76 -4.27
CA TRP A 200 -18.17 -12.98 -4.98
C TRP A 200 -16.96 -13.67 -4.34
N LEU A 201 -15.97 -12.92 -3.88
CA LEU A 201 -14.82 -13.48 -3.15
C LEU A 201 -15.26 -14.15 -1.84
N LEU A 202 -16.19 -13.54 -1.11
CA LEU A 202 -16.71 -14.05 0.16
C LEU A 202 -17.55 -15.34 0.02
N GLN A 203 -17.95 -15.71 -1.20
CA GLN A 203 -18.61 -17.00 -1.47
C GLN A 203 -17.63 -18.16 -1.57
N LYS A 204 -16.31 -17.89 -1.63
CA LYS A 204 -15.28 -18.92 -1.75
C LYS A 204 -14.76 -19.31 -0.36
N GLU A 205 -14.87 -20.59 -0.03
CA GLU A 205 -14.41 -21.14 1.25
C GLU A 205 -12.89 -21.13 1.42
N ASP A 206 -12.15 -21.01 0.32
CA ASP A 206 -10.69 -21.05 0.26
C ASP A 206 -10.04 -19.69 -0.04
N VAL A 207 -10.77 -18.59 0.16
CA VAL A 207 -10.30 -17.21 -0.05
C VAL A 207 -10.50 -16.39 1.21
N HIS A 208 -9.45 -15.69 1.62
CA HIS A 208 -9.46 -14.84 2.80
C HIS A 208 -9.06 -13.41 2.43
N LEU A 209 -9.89 -12.45 2.80
CA LEU A 209 -9.56 -11.03 2.73
C LEU A 209 -8.85 -10.64 4.02
N VAL A 210 -7.57 -10.27 3.89
CA VAL A 210 -6.66 -10.04 5.01
C VAL A 210 -5.83 -8.78 4.79
N THR A 211 -5.29 -8.23 5.87
CA THR A 211 -4.31 -7.14 5.79
C THR A 211 -2.96 -7.67 5.27
N LEU A 212 -2.05 -6.77 4.87
CA LEU A 212 -0.71 -7.19 4.44
C LEU A 212 0.10 -7.74 5.62
N SER A 213 -0.10 -7.19 6.82
CA SER A 213 0.46 -7.74 8.06
C SER A 213 -0.02 -9.18 8.34
N GLN A 214 -1.31 -9.48 8.19
CA GLN A 214 -1.82 -10.84 8.35
C GLN A 214 -1.28 -11.79 7.27
N ALA A 215 -1.19 -11.31 6.02
CA ALA A 215 -0.56 -12.08 4.96
C ALA A 215 0.93 -12.33 5.25
N LEU A 216 1.64 -11.37 5.85
CA LEU A 216 3.05 -11.50 6.25
C LEU A 216 3.22 -12.54 7.36
N GLU A 217 2.34 -12.54 8.36
CA GLU A 217 2.32 -13.57 9.40
C GLU A 217 2.12 -14.97 8.82
N PHE A 218 1.20 -15.11 7.87
CA PHE A 218 1.02 -16.36 7.13
C PHE A 218 2.29 -16.74 6.35
N MET A 219 2.94 -15.80 5.67
CA MET A 219 4.18 -16.10 4.92
C MET A 219 5.34 -16.53 5.81
N ARG A 220 5.40 -16.04 7.05
CA ARG A 220 6.43 -16.46 8.02
C ARG A 220 6.22 -17.90 8.50
N ASN A 221 4.98 -18.38 8.53
CA ASN A 221 4.65 -19.73 8.98
C ASN A 221 3.41 -20.27 8.24
N PRO A 222 3.55 -20.67 6.98
CA PRO A 222 2.43 -21.08 6.16
C PRO A 222 1.85 -22.41 6.67
N VAL A 223 0.53 -22.47 6.73
CA VAL A 223 -0.22 -23.68 7.11
C VAL A 223 -1.19 -24.09 6.00
N PRO A 224 -1.52 -25.38 5.87
CA PRO A 224 -2.56 -25.83 4.94
C PRO A 224 -3.91 -25.20 5.27
N LEU A 225 -4.78 -25.06 4.27
CA LEU A 225 -6.14 -24.49 4.43
C LEU A 225 -6.93 -25.15 5.56
N SER A 226 -6.84 -26.47 5.71
CA SER A 226 -7.52 -27.24 6.77
C SER A 226 -7.11 -26.83 8.20
N SER A 227 -5.95 -26.19 8.35
CA SER A 227 -5.39 -25.72 9.62
C SER A 227 -5.32 -24.21 9.68
N TYR A 228 -5.65 -23.52 8.58
CA TYR A 228 -5.70 -22.08 8.54
C TYR A 228 -6.97 -21.61 9.26
N ASN A 229 -6.78 -21.10 10.47
CA ASN A 229 -7.81 -20.36 11.16
C ASN A 229 -7.50 -18.89 10.94
N GLN A 230 -8.27 -18.23 10.05
CA GLN A 230 -8.18 -16.79 9.92
C GLN A 230 -8.39 -16.20 11.31
N GLN A 231 -7.42 -15.41 11.80
CA GLN A 231 -7.58 -14.72 13.07
C GLN A 231 -8.90 -13.94 12.98
N GLN A 232 -9.88 -14.36 13.77
CA GLN A 232 -11.18 -13.70 13.81
C GLN A 232 -10.95 -12.25 14.19
N CYS A 233 -11.71 -11.36 13.54
CA CYS A 233 -11.67 -9.90 13.69
C CYS A 233 -11.08 -9.51 15.03
N GLU A 234 -9.90 -8.87 15.02
CA GLU A 234 -9.26 -8.40 16.24
C GLU A 234 -10.32 -7.70 17.07
N ARG A 235 -10.60 -8.28 18.25
CA ARG A 235 -11.57 -7.70 19.16
C ARG A 235 -11.09 -6.29 19.41
N HIS A 236 -11.95 -5.30 19.17
CA HIS A 236 -11.63 -3.92 19.46
C HIS A 236 -11.29 -3.85 20.94
N ASP A 237 -10.00 -3.84 21.27
CA ASP A 237 -9.53 -3.98 22.64
C ASP A 237 -9.75 -2.70 23.45
N GLY A 238 -10.33 -1.68 22.80
CA GLY A 238 -10.59 -0.37 23.38
C GLY A 238 -9.31 0.35 23.79
N ARG A 239 -8.12 -0.13 23.40
CA ARG A 239 -6.85 0.44 23.86
C ARG A 239 -6.49 1.75 23.17
N THR A 240 -7.05 2.00 21.98
CA THR A 240 -6.88 3.25 21.23
C THR A 240 -8.21 3.86 20.80
N PRO A 241 -9.05 4.33 21.75
CA PRO A 241 -10.23 5.09 21.40
C PRO A 241 -9.83 6.47 20.88
N CYS A 242 -10.51 6.92 19.83
CA CYS A 242 -10.54 8.32 19.41
C CYS A 242 -11.98 8.81 19.64
N LEU A 243 -12.37 8.91 20.91
CA LEU A 243 -13.77 9.17 21.30
C LEU A 243 -14.15 10.61 20.98
N ASP A 244 -13.28 11.55 21.33
CA ASP A 244 -13.44 12.97 21.06
C ASP A 244 -12.39 13.40 20.02
N GLN A 245 -12.88 13.83 18.85
CA GLN A 245 -12.02 14.34 17.79
C GLN A 245 -11.86 15.86 17.94
N THR A 246 -10.61 16.32 18.01
CA THR A 246 -10.30 17.75 18.01
C THR A 246 -10.05 18.21 16.58
N SER A 247 -10.72 19.29 16.16
CA SER A 247 -10.51 19.92 14.86
C SER A 247 -9.57 21.12 14.98
N CYS A 248 -8.38 21.00 14.39
CA CYS A 248 -7.33 22.00 14.41
C CYS A 248 -7.31 22.79 13.11
N SER A 249 -7.18 24.11 13.21
CA SER A 249 -7.20 25.05 12.09
C SER A 249 -5.86 25.75 11.96
N TYR A 250 -5.26 25.70 10.77
CA TYR A 250 -3.96 26.27 10.47
C TYR A 250 -4.08 27.26 9.31
N PRO A 251 -4.16 28.58 9.61
CA PRO A 251 -4.29 29.60 8.58
C PRO A 251 -3.10 29.67 7.63
N THR A 252 -1.89 29.42 8.17
CA THR A 252 -0.64 29.39 7.41
C THR A 252 0.03 28.05 7.62
N THR A 253 0.47 27.41 6.54
CA THR A 253 1.19 26.14 6.57
C THR A 253 2.45 26.23 5.71
N PRO A 254 3.42 25.30 5.85
CA PRO A 254 4.55 25.20 4.93
C PRO A 254 4.16 25.03 3.46
N LEU A 255 2.91 24.63 3.18
CA LEU A 255 2.33 24.47 1.85
C LEU A 255 1.66 25.76 1.32
N GLY A 256 1.75 26.87 2.05
CA GLY A 256 1.22 28.18 1.69
C GLY A 256 -0.29 28.35 1.79
N ASN A 257 -1.04 27.27 2.01
CA ASN A 257 -2.50 27.28 2.04
C ASN A 257 -3.04 26.93 3.42
N PHE A 258 -4.24 27.43 3.70
CA PHE A 258 -5.05 27.07 4.85
C PHE A 258 -5.27 25.53 4.92
N ARG A 259 -5.20 24.94 6.11
CA ARG A 259 -5.48 23.51 6.36
C ARG A 259 -6.27 23.29 7.65
N PHE A 260 -7.11 22.25 7.65
CA PHE A 260 -7.67 21.66 8.87
C PHE A 260 -7.07 20.27 9.09
N MET A 261 -6.89 19.89 10.35
CA MET A 261 -6.49 18.54 10.75
C MET A 261 -7.44 18.07 11.86
N ARG A 262 -7.94 16.83 11.77
CA ARG A 262 -8.66 16.19 12.86
C ARG A 262 -7.72 15.23 13.57
N ILE A 263 -7.66 15.32 14.89
CA ILE A 263 -6.76 14.53 15.73
C ILE A 263 -7.54 13.86 16.86
N CYS A 264 -6.96 12.80 17.39
CA CYS A 264 -7.44 12.04 18.54
C CYS A 264 -6.84 12.51 19.87
N SER A 265 -6.15 13.66 19.84
CA SER A 265 -5.59 14.33 21.02
C SER A 265 -6.41 15.56 21.35
N ASP A 266 -6.44 15.94 22.62
CA ASP A 266 -7.23 17.08 23.11
C ASP A 266 -6.60 18.44 22.76
N THR A 267 -5.33 18.45 22.35
CA THR A 267 -4.57 19.69 22.12
C THR A 267 -4.08 19.78 20.69
N CYS A 268 -4.52 20.82 19.98
CA CYS A 268 -3.98 21.16 18.67
C CYS A 268 -2.51 21.62 18.80
N PRO A 269 -1.58 21.05 18.02
CA PRO A 269 -0.22 21.56 18.00
C PRO A 269 -0.20 23.01 17.46
N PRO A 270 0.71 23.86 17.94
CA PRO A 270 0.74 25.29 17.57
C PRO A 270 1.02 25.53 16.08
N ASN A 271 1.79 24.64 15.44
CA ASN A 271 2.12 24.68 14.02
C ASN A 271 1.51 23.49 13.28
N PHE A 272 1.29 23.62 11.97
CA PHE A 272 0.85 22.50 11.14
C PHE A 272 1.95 21.43 11.09
N PRO A 273 1.68 20.18 11.53
CA PRO A 273 2.65 19.10 11.46
C PRO A 273 3.12 18.84 10.03
N TRP A 274 4.45 18.87 9.81
CA TRP A 274 5.05 18.68 8.49
C TRP A 274 6.50 18.19 8.59
N LEU A 275 7.17 18.06 7.45
CA LEU A 275 8.61 17.76 7.40
C LEU A 275 9.42 18.74 8.25
N ASN A 276 10.37 18.20 9.01
CA ASN A 276 11.21 18.90 10.00
C ASN A 276 10.47 19.45 11.23
N ASN A 277 9.14 19.37 11.29
CA ASN A 277 8.34 19.65 12.47
C ASN A 277 7.13 18.71 12.56
N PRO A 278 7.35 17.40 12.76
CA PRO A 278 6.30 16.40 12.60
C PRO A 278 5.28 16.39 13.74
N LEU A 279 5.57 17.04 14.86
CA LEU A 279 4.62 17.20 15.96
C LEU A 279 4.04 18.61 16.05
N GLY A 280 4.45 19.51 15.14
CA GLY A 280 3.94 20.87 15.07
C GLY A 280 4.26 21.73 16.29
N HIS A 281 5.39 21.49 16.97
CA HIS A 281 5.86 22.30 18.10
C HIS A 281 6.56 23.60 17.67
#